data_AF-A0A2W1I3T7-F1
#
_entry.id   AF-A0A2W1I3T7-F1
#
_cell.length_a   1.000
_cell.length_b   1.000
_cell.length_c   1.000
_cell.angle_alpha   90.00
_cell.angle_beta   90.00
_cell.angle_gamma   90.00
#
_symmetry.space_group_name_H-M   'P 1'
#
loop_
_entity.id
_entity.type
_entity.pdbx_description
1 polymer ?
#
loop_
_entity_poly.entity_id
_entity_poly.type
_entity_poly.pdbx_seq_one_letter_code
_entity_poly.pdbx_strand_id
1 'polypeptide(L)' 'MQINLENLVPISEANQNFSKVARMVDSKGTAVILKNNKPKYVLVEYDTLIKNE' A
#
# COMPACT_ATOMS: atom_id res chain seq x y z
N MET A 1 -3.39 8.13 -11.94
CA MET A 1 -3.61 7.09 -10.92
C MET A 1 -4.28 7.72 -9.71
N GLN A 2 -5.52 7.34 -9.37
CA GLN A 2 -6.12 7.70 -8.09
C GLN A 2 -5.56 6.77 -7.02
N ILE A 3 -4.61 7.27 -6.21
CA ILE A 3 -4.10 6.53 -5.06
C ILE A 3 -5.15 6.65 -3.96
N ASN A 4 -5.78 5.54 -3.61
CA ASN A 4 -6.82 5.55 -2.60
C ASN A 4 -6.16 5.65 -1.21
N LEU A 5 -6.27 6.83 -0.59
CA LEU A 5 -5.65 7.16 0.70
C LEU A 5 -6.35 6.48 1.88
N GLU A 6 -7.41 5.70 1.65
CA GLU A 6 -8.20 5.04 2.70
C GLU A 6 -7.42 3.95 3.45
N ASN A 7 -6.31 3.45 2.89
CA ASN A 7 -5.52 2.36 3.45
C ASN A 7 -4.18 2.86 3.99
N LEU A 8 -4.22 3.74 4.98
CA LEU A 8 -3.03 4.21 5.70
C LEU A 8 -2.55 3.15 6.69
N VAL A 9 -1.31 2.68 6.53
CA VAL A 9 -0.70 1.66 7.39
C VAL A 9 0.60 2.20 7.98
N PRO A 10 0.80 2.21 9.31
CA PRO A 10 2.10 2.53 9.90
C PRO A 10 3.20 1.57 9.41
N ILE A 11 4.42 2.06 9.21
CA ILE A 11 5.55 1.22 8.77
C ILE A 11 5.83 0.06 9.73
N SER A 12 5.58 0.23 11.03
CA SER A 12 5.70 -0.84 12.02
C SER A 12 4.69 -1.96 11.78
N GLU A 13 3.43 -1.65 11.48
CA GLU A 13 2.40 -2.65 11.16
C GLU A 13 2.72 -3.34 9.83
N ALA A 14 3.14 -2.59 8.81
CA ALA A 14 3.52 -3.16 7.53
C ALA A 14 4.68 -4.15 7.65
N ASN A 15 5.68 -3.85 8.48
CA ASN A 15 6.82 -4.73 8.71
C ASN A 15 6.44 -5.99 9.50
N GLN A 16 5.56 -5.87 10.50
CA GLN A 16 5.16 -7.00 11.35
C GLN A 16 4.10 -7.89 10.69
N ASN A 17 3.24 -7.32 9.84
CA ASN A 17 2.07 -7.99 9.28
C ASN A 17 2.04 -7.89 7.74
N PHE A 18 3.20 -8.01 7.08
CA PHE A 18 3.30 -7.75 5.64
C PHE A 18 2.28 -8.52 4.80
N SER A 19 2.10 -9.82 5.04
CA SER A 19 1.12 -10.64 4.30
C SER A 19 -0.33 -10.16 4.48
N LYS A 20 -0.68 -9.58 5.63
CA LYS A 20 -2.00 -8.98 5.87
C LYS A 20 -2.16 -7.70 5.02
N VAL A 21 -1.10 -6.88 4.95
CA VAL A 21 -1.09 -5.65 4.15
C VAL A 21 -1.14 -5.97 2.65
N ALA A 22 -0.44 -7.01 2.19
CA ALA A 22 -0.54 -7.49 0.81
C ALA A 22 -1.98 -7.89 0.45
N ARG A 23 -2.68 -8.66 1.31
CA ARG A 23 -4.09 -9.00 1.08
C ARG A 23 -5.02 -7.77 1.08
N MET A 24 -4.66 -6.71 1.80
CA MET A 24 -5.37 -5.44 1.72
C MET A 24 -5.22 -4.80 0.33
N VAL A 25 -4.05 -4.93 -0.29
CA VAL A 25 -3.82 -4.50 -1.67
C VAL A 25 -4.62 -5.36 -2.65
N ASP A 26 -4.65 -6.68 -2.49
CA ASP A 26 -5.46 -7.57 -3.35
C ASP A 26 -6.95 -7.19 -3.35
N SER A 27 -7.46 -6.70 -2.21
CA SER A 27 -8.89 -6.34 -2.05
C SER A 27 -9.22 -4.89 -2.37
N LYS A 28 -8.29 -3.96 -2.15
CA LYS A 28 -8.54 -2.51 -2.24
C LYS A 28 -7.64 -1.76 -3.21
N GLY A 29 -6.77 -2.47 -3.93
CA GLY A 29 -5.90 -1.97 -5.00
C GLY A 29 -4.58 -1.36 -4.52
N THR A 30 -4.56 -0.60 -3.42
CA THR A 30 -3.32 0.05 -2.92
C THR A 30 -3.32 0.21 -1.40
N ALA A 31 -2.13 0.14 -0.78
CA ALA A 31 -1.91 0.49 0.62
C ALA A 31 -0.82 1.56 0.74
N VAL A 32 -1.07 2.60 1.53
CA VAL A 32 -0.14 3.72 1.73
C VAL A 32 0.55 3.56 3.07
N ILE A 33 1.87 3.44 3.05
CA ILE A 33 2.66 3.21 4.25
C ILE A 33 3.16 4.54 4.81
N LEU A 34 2.84 4.79 6.08
CA LEU A 34 3.24 5.96 6.84
C LEU A 34 4.57 5.74 7.55
N LYS A 35 5.48 6.71 7.45
CA LYS A 35 6.67 6.81 8.31
C LYS A 35 6.64 8.16 9.03
N ASN A 36 6.73 8.15 10.35
CA ASN A 36 6.61 9.36 11.18
C ASN A 36 5.32 10.15 10.88
N ASN A 37 4.18 9.45 10.81
CA ASN A 37 2.85 10.00 10.49
C ASN A 37 2.72 10.71 9.13
N LYS A 38 3.64 10.46 8.20
CA LYS A 38 3.59 11.01 6.84
C LYS A 38 3.61 9.87 5.80
N PRO A 39 2.78 9.91 4.75
CA PRO A 39 2.88 8.99 3.62
C PRO A 39 4.30 8.98 3.08
N LYS A 40 4.92 7.79 3.02
CA LYS A 40 6.31 7.67 2.58
C LYS A 40 6.50 6.59 1.52
N TYR A 41 5.73 5.52 1.57
CA TYR A 41 5.77 4.43 0.61
C TYR A 41 4.36 4.02 0.21
N VAL A 42 4.25 3.26 -0.88
CA VAL A 42 3.01 2.65 -1.34
C VAL A 42 3.29 1.19 -1.68
N LEU A 43 2.34 0.32 -1.34
CA LEU A 43 2.28 -1.04 -1.84
C LEU A 43 1.13 -1.11 -2.85
N VAL A 44 1.44 -1.62 -4.04
CA VAL A 44 0.51 -1.76 -5.16
C VAL A 44 0.73 -3.11 -5.83
N GLU A 45 -0.28 -3.62 -6.53
CA GLU A 45 -0.13 -4.80 -7.38
C GLU A 45 0.79 -4.48 -8.56
N TYR A 46 1.74 -5.37 -8.85
CA TYR A 46 2.77 -5.14 -9.86
C TYR A 46 2.21 -4.89 -11.26
N ASP A 47 1.17 -5.61 -11.66
CA ASP A 47 0.51 -5.47 -12.97
C ASP A 47 -0.07 -4.07 -13.20
N THR A 48 -0.42 -3.35 -12.12
CA THR A 48 -0.90 -1.98 -12.23
C THR A 48 0.20 -1.01 -12.67
N LEU A 49 1.47 -1.36 -12.50
CA LEU A 49 2.60 -0.57 -12.98
C LEU A 49 2.88 -0.84 -14.46
N ILE A 50 2.75 -2.09 -14.90
CA ILE A 50 3.00 -2.48 -16.30
C ILE A 50 1.86 -2.06 -17.23
N LYS A 51 0.60 -2.13 -16.80
CA LYS A 51 -0.56 -1.74 -17.64
C LYS A 51 -0.65 -0.22 -17.92
N ASN A 52 0.22 0.58 -17.31
CA ASN A 52 0.30 2.03 -17.50
C ASN A 52 1.51 2.46 -18.37
N GLU A 53 2.19 1.52 -19.03
CA GLU A 53 3.10 1.76 -20.16
C GLU A 53 2.44 1.35 -21.48
#